data_AF-A0A928MAL0-F1
#
_entry.id   AF-A0A928MAL0-F1
#
_cell.length_a   1.000
_cell.length_b   1.000
_cell.length_c   1.000
_cell.angle_alpha   90.00
_cell.angle_beta   90.00
_cell.angle_gamma   90.00
#
_symmetry.space_group_name_H-M   'P 1'
#
loop_
_entity.id
_entity.type
_entity.pdbx_description
1 polymer ?
#
loop_
_entity_poly.entity_id
_entity_poly.type
_entity_poly.pdbx_seq_one_letter_code
_entity_poly.pdbx_strand_id
1 'polypeptide(L)'
;MNRPTDKPEPEINNELEVEHSEPVVQPETEAITVNETVHGQLTDSEHEKTYVFTPEADGCYVFSVYGFDRDKGCNIRIASNLSNAEQIEFNCSYSALDMLAGVPYSITVYQTSGVCDFVMEVHLFEENSEDVEYANDNYDISYLDKMSVLAFAYGSSSNSLIIEECYTDKGLNYTDLIDFDNNGTNELLCVCDGRALIYSQTNGNVECLLDVKAEGSYGVTYVQNRVYIAQVDGKTWISVNHSNDAWLEDSWTAYTLTNGVVESIEFYAKRNEADTEDFPTTDNLNEFWIDGVSVDKEEYLAAYDMYRQGDNVFWFDAYDVSKEITDSIQKTIDKIWDE
;
A
#
# COMPACT_ATOMS: atom_id res chain seq x y z
N MET A 1 20.90 -17.04 75.12
CA MET A 1 20.34 -15.84 74.46
C MET A 1 19.05 -16.28 73.77
N ASN A 2 17.92 -15.77 74.25
CA ASN A 2 16.58 -16.12 73.75
C ASN A 2 16.41 -15.55 72.33
N ARG A 3 16.09 -16.42 71.35
CA ARG A 3 15.56 -15.98 70.06
C ARG A 3 14.04 -15.82 70.19
N PRO A 4 13.46 -14.69 69.73
CA PRO A 4 12.03 -14.45 69.81
C PRO A 4 11.27 -15.32 68.83
N THR A 5 10.06 -15.68 69.28
CA THR A 5 9.03 -16.50 68.69
C THR A 5 8.47 -15.98 67.37
N ASP A 6 7.99 -16.95 66.60
CA ASP A 6 7.31 -16.91 65.31
C ASP A 6 6.36 -15.73 65.11
N LYS A 7 6.49 -15.10 63.94
CA LYS A 7 5.54 -14.13 63.39
C LYS A 7 4.51 -14.94 62.59
N PRO A 8 3.20 -14.80 62.83
CA PRO A 8 2.20 -15.55 62.07
C PRO A 8 2.22 -15.11 60.61
N GLU A 9 2.17 -16.08 59.71
CA GLU A 9 2.00 -15.88 58.27
C GLU A 9 0.63 -15.21 58.00
N PRO A 10 0.55 -14.28 57.04
CA PRO A 10 -0.72 -13.66 56.66
C PRO A 10 -1.63 -14.68 55.99
N GLU A 11 -2.84 -14.85 56.52
CA GLU A 11 -3.92 -15.58 55.86
C GLU A 11 -4.33 -14.82 54.59
N ILE A 12 -4.01 -15.40 53.42
CA ILE A 12 -4.48 -14.93 52.12
C ILE A 12 -5.89 -15.49 51.92
N ASN A 13 -6.91 -14.67 52.18
CA ASN A 13 -8.30 -14.99 51.79
C ASN A 13 -8.44 -14.80 50.27
N ASN A 14 -8.23 -15.88 49.52
CA ASN A 14 -8.60 -15.99 48.11
C ASN A 14 -10.11 -16.29 47.98
N GLU A 15 -10.96 -15.34 48.39
CA GLU A 15 -12.34 -15.32 47.88
C GLU A 15 -12.32 -14.60 46.53
N LEU A 16 -11.97 -15.33 45.47
CA LEU A 16 -12.24 -14.91 44.10
C LEU A 16 -13.77 -14.87 43.94
N GLU A 17 -14.34 -13.67 43.99
CA GLU A 17 -15.69 -13.43 43.50
C GLU A 17 -15.71 -13.83 42.02
N VAL A 18 -16.34 -14.98 41.74
CA VAL A 18 -16.65 -15.40 40.37
C VAL A 18 -17.74 -14.45 39.89
N GLU A 19 -17.35 -13.36 39.22
CA GLU A 19 -18.29 -12.56 38.44
C GLU A 19 -18.91 -13.48 37.39
N HIS A 20 -20.16 -13.87 37.64
CA HIS A 20 -20.99 -14.53 36.66
C HIS A 20 -21.35 -13.49 35.59
N SER A 21 -20.52 -13.40 34.56
CA SER A 21 -20.85 -12.63 33.36
C SER A 21 -22.14 -13.18 32.76
N GLU A 22 -23.10 -12.29 32.54
CA GLU A 22 -24.34 -12.63 31.85
C GLU A 22 -23.99 -13.18 30.46
N PRO A 23 -24.72 -14.20 29.97
CA PRO A 23 -24.46 -14.77 28.65
C PRO A 23 -24.59 -13.67 27.59
N VAL A 24 -23.50 -13.40 26.88
CA VAL A 24 -23.47 -12.45 25.76
C VAL A 24 -24.41 -13.00 24.68
N VAL A 25 -25.56 -12.33 24.51
CA VAL A 25 -26.50 -12.63 23.43
C VAL A 25 -25.80 -12.25 22.13
N GLN A 26 -25.49 -13.24 21.28
CA GLN A 26 -24.95 -12.95 19.96
C GLN A 26 -26.01 -12.21 19.14
N PRO A 27 -25.68 -11.09 18.50
CA PRO A 27 -26.61 -10.38 17.63
C PRO A 27 -27.06 -11.30 16.49
N GLU A 28 -28.33 -11.20 16.10
CA GLU A 28 -28.83 -11.91 14.92
C GLU A 28 -28.04 -11.46 13.69
N THR A 29 -27.54 -12.44 12.92
CA THR A 29 -26.83 -12.17 11.66
C THR A 29 -27.85 -11.83 10.57
N GLU A 30 -27.71 -10.65 9.98
CA GLU A 30 -28.61 -10.15 8.93
C GLU A 30 -28.13 -10.63 7.55
N ALA A 31 -29.05 -11.09 6.70
CA ALA A 31 -28.73 -11.49 5.33
C ALA A 31 -28.76 -10.28 4.39
N ILE A 32 -27.78 -10.19 3.49
CA ILE A 32 -27.66 -9.10 2.51
C ILE A 32 -27.62 -9.64 1.08
N THR A 33 -28.00 -8.81 0.12
CA THR A 33 -28.09 -9.15 -1.31
C THR A 33 -27.30 -8.18 -2.19
N VAL A 34 -27.13 -8.52 -3.48
CA VAL A 34 -26.47 -7.65 -4.46
C VAL A 34 -27.31 -6.40 -4.71
N ASN A 35 -26.65 -5.25 -4.85
CA ASN A 35 -27.23 -3.91 -5.00
C ASN A 35 -28.08 -3.46 -3.79
N GLU A 36 -27.93 -4.12 -2.65
CA GLU A 36 -28.51 -3.67 -1.40
C GLU A 36 -27.60 -2.64 -0.73
N THR A 37 -28.18 -1.51 -0.32
CA THR A 37 -27.50 -0.52 0.51
C THR A 37 -27.87 -0.76 1.97
N VAL A 38 -26.89 -1.18 2.78
CA VAL A 38 -27.04 -1.45 4.20
C VAL A 38 -26.54 -0.27 5.00
N HIS A 39 -27.37 0.26 5.89
CA HIS A 39 -26.97 1.29 6.85
C HIS A 39 -26.74 0.65 8.21
N GLY A 40 -25.62 0.97 8.84
CA GLY A 40 -25.28 0.47 10.16
C GLY A 40 -24.62 1.53 11.03
N GLN A 41 -24.52 1.21 12.32
CA GLN A 41 -23.78 1.98 13.31
C GLN A 41 -23.03 1.00 14.19
N LEU A 42 -21.74 1.24 14.39
CA LEU A 42 -20.91 0.57 15.38
C LEU A 42 -20.73 1.49 16.59
N THR A 43 -20.71 0.91 17.79
CA THR A 43 -20.60 1.66 19.05
C THR A 43 -19.42 1.14 19.87
N ASP A 44 -19.02 1.87 20.91
CA ASP A 44 -17.97 1.42 21.84
C ASP A 44 -18.33 0.11 22.58
N SER A 45 -19.60 -0.32 22.56
CA SER A 45 -20.04 -1.62 23.08
C SER A 45 -20.21 -2.69 22.00
N GLU A 46 -20.27 -2.29 20.73
CA GLU A 46 -20.54 -3.14 19.57
C GLU A 46 -19.55 -2.77 18.47
N HIS A 47 -18.34 -3.30 18.59
CA HIS A 47 -17.21 -2.97 17.72
C HIS A 47 -17.28 -3.67 16.36
N GLU A 48 -18.18 -4.64 16.19
CA GLU A 48 -18.33 -5.39 14.96
C GLU A 48 -19.80 -5.73 14.69
N LYS A 49 -20.16 -5.78 13.42
CA LYS A 49 -21.46 -6.25 12.94
C LYS A 49 -21.24 -7.20 11.76
N THR A 50 -21.86 -8.37 11.83
CA THR A 50 -21.67 -9.44 10.84
C THR A 50 -22.95 -9.67 10.05
N TYR A 51 -22.78 -9.84 8.73
CA TYR A 51 -23.81 -10.09 7.75
C TYR A 51 -23.54 -11.41 7.02
N VAL A 52 -24.60 -12.05 6.53
CA VAL A 52 -24.48 -13.21 5.64
C VAL A 52 -24.75 -12.78 4.21
N PHE A 53 -23.78 -13.00 3.32
CA PHE A 53 -23.97 -12.83 1.89
C PHE A 53 -23.92 -14.18 1.18
N THR A 54 -24.87 -14.46 0.29
CA THR A 54 -24.87 -15.67 -0.55
C THR A 54 -24.95 -15.24 -2.02
N PRO A 55 -23.86 -15.35 -2.79
CA PRO A 55 -23.84 -15.03 -4.22
C PRO A 55 -24.91 -15.81 -4.99
N GLU A 56 -25.62 -15.14 -5.89
CA GLU A 56 -26.55 -15.80 -6.81
C GLU A 56 -25.84 -16.41 -8.03
N ALA A 57 -24.63 -15.94 -8.35
CA ALA A 57 -23.79 -16.39 -9.46
C ALA A 57 -22.32 -16.49 -9.04
N ASP A 58 -21.52 -17.23 -9.80
CA ASP A 58 -20.06 -17.21 -9.67
C ASP A 58 -19.55 -15.87 -10.23
N GLY A 59 -18.61 -15.21 -9.54
CA GLY A 59 -18.02 -13.97 -10.03
C GLY A 59 -17.26 -13.18 -8.98
N CYS A 60 -16.67 -12.06 -9.40
CA CYS A 60 -16.01 -11.11 -8.51
C CYS A 60 -17.05 -10.18 -7.89
N TYR A 61 -17.16 -10.20 -6.57
CA TYR A 61 -18.08 -9.35 -5.81
C TYR A 61 -17.33 -8.26 -5.10
N VAL A 62 -17.88 -7.07 -5.17
CA VAL A 62 -17.34 -5.83 -4.65
C VAL A 62 -18.16 -5.38 -3.45
N PHE A 63 -17.50 -5.22 -2.32
CA PHE A 63 -18.06 -4.73 -1.06
C PHE A 63 -17.50 -3.34 -0.80
N SER A 64 -18.34 -2.32 -0.83
CA SER A 64 -17.95 -0.95 -0.51
C SER A 64 -18.51 -0.58 0.85
N VAL A 65 -17.69 -0.06 1.76
CA VAL A 65 -18.14 0.55 3.01
C VAL A 65 -17.67 1.99 3.07
N TYR A 66 -18.60 2.91 3.29
CA TYR A 66 -18.35 4.35 3.34
C TYR A 66 -19.29 5.02 4.34
N GLY A 67 -19.29 6.36 4.39
CA GLY A 67 -20.13 7.12 5.31
C GLY A 67 -19.63 7.17 6.75
N PHE A 68 -18.45 6.61 7.01
CA PHE A 68 -17.79 6.65 8.30
C PHE A 68 -16.73 7.74 8.41
N ASP A 69 -16.48 8.17 9.64
CA ASP A 69 -15.34 9.01 10.00
C ASP A 69 -14.06 8.17 9.97
N ARG A 70 -13.20 8.40 8.98
CA ARG A 70 -11.97 7.60 8.76
C ARG A 70 -11.02 7.65 9.97
N ASP A 71 -11.06 8.72 10.75
CA ASP A 71 -10.24 8.86 11.95
C ASP A 71 -10.63 7.85 13.05
N LYS A 72 -11.76 7.15 12.90
CA LYS A 72 -12.27 6.13 13.82
C LYS A 72 -11.95 4.68 13.41
N GLY A 73 -11.34 4.48 12.24
CA GLY A 73 -10.77 3.18 11.84
C GLY A 73 -11.81 2.08 11.58
N CYS A 74 -12.84 2.36 10.78
CA CYS A 74 -13.81 1.36 10.34
C CYS A 74 -13.27 0.57 9.13
N ASN A 75 -13.35 -0.76 9.20
CA ASN A 75 -12.73 -1.72 8.29
C ASN A 75 -13.72 -2.87 7.97
N ILE A 76 -13.40 -3.68 6.95
CA ILE A 76 -14.21 -4.82 6.51
C ILE A 76 -13.38 -6.10 6.61
N ARG A 77 -13.99 -7.19 7.07
CA ARG A 77 -13.44 -8.54 7.00
C ARG A 77 -14.42 -9.44 6.27
N ILE A 78 -13.93 -10.21 5.30
CA ILE A 78 -14.73 -11.19 4.59
C ILE A 78 -14.17 -12.58 4.86
N ALA A 79 -15.03 -13.49 5.27
CA ALA A 79 -14.68 -14.87 5.53
C ALA A 79 -15.69 -15.80 4.84
N SER A 80 -15.22 -16.82 4.13
CA SER A 80 -16.12 -17.89 3.69
C SER A 80 -16.51 -18.75 4.89
N ASN A 81 -17.78 -19.16 4.95
CA ASN A 81 -18.27 -20.07 6.00
C ASN A 81 -17.85 -21.54 5.77
N LEU A 82 -17.07 -21.81 4.72
CA LEU A 82 -16.43 -23.10 4.51
C LEU A 82 -15.37 -23.33 5.59
N SER A 83 -15.36 -24.54 6.16
CA SER A 83 -14.81 -24.86 7.49
C SER A 83 -13.29 -24.78 7.68
N ASN A 84 -12.55 -24.00 6.87
CA ASN A 84 -11.11 -23.70 7.00
C ASN A 84 -10.68 -22.52 6.07
N ALA A 85 -11.60 -21.68 5.60
CA ALA A 85 -11.23 -20.61 4.69
C ALA A 85 -10.41 -19.52 5.41
N GLU A 86 -9.35 -19.04 4.75
CA GLU A 86 -8.61 -17.86 5.21
C GLU A 86 -9.59 -16.70 5.41
N GLN A 87 -9.51 -16.08 6.60
CA GLN A 87 -10.14 -14.78 6.79
C GLN A 87 -9.32 -13.77 6.01
N ILE A 88 -9.97 -13.04 5.13
CA ILE A 88 -9.33 -11.95 4.42
C ILE A 88 -9.78 -10.67 5.09
N GLU A 89 -8.85 -10.04 5.80
CA GLU A 89 -9.05 -8.77 6.50
C GLU A 89 -8.64 -7.64 5.57
N PHE A 90 -9.54 -6.67 5.40
CA PHE A 90 -9.37 -5.56 4.49
C PHE A 90 -9.41 -4.26 5.27
N ASN A 91 -8.26 -3.58 5.33
CA ASN A 91 -8.15 -2.28 5.99
C ASN A 91 -8.57 -1.13 5.06
N CYS A 92 -9.66 -1.29 4.32
CA CYS A 92 -10.08 -0.34 3.31
C CYS A 92 -11.61 -0.28 3.16
N SER A 93 -12.08 0.86 2.66
CA SER A 93 -13.48 1.14 2.32
C SER A 93 -14.04 0.28 1.18
N TYR A 94 -13.25 -0.63 0.62
CA TYR A 94 -13.59 -1.36 -0.60
C TYR A 94 -12.89 -2.72 -0.64
N SER A 95 -13.60 -3.79 -0.96
CA SER A 95 -13.02 -5.13 -1.04
C SER A 95 -13.63 -5.90 -2.20
N ALA A 96 -12.81 -6.58 -2.99
CA ALA A 96 -13.25 -7.43 -4.09
C ALA A 96 -12.86 -8.89 -3.80
N LEU A 97 -13.78 -9.82 -4.05
CA LEU A 97 -13.54 -11.24 -3.83
C LEU A 97 -14.25 -12.09 -4.89
N ASP A 98 -13.54 -13.04 -5.48
CA ASP A 98 -14.17 -14.10 -6.27
C ASP A 98 -14.96 -15.03 -5.36
N MET A 99 -16.26 -15.11 -5.60
CA MET A 99 -17.18 -15.91 -4.81
C MET A 99 -17.93 -16.92 -5.66
N LEU A 100 -18.30 -18.04 -5.02
CA LEU A 100 -19.04 -19.12 -5.66
C LEU A 100 -20.55 -19.01 -5.37
N ALA A 101 -21.35 -19.22 -6.41
CA ALA A 101 -22.81 -19.23 -6.33
C ALA A 101 -23.31 -20.20 -5.25
N GLY A 102 -24.23 -19.72 -4.42
CA GLY A 102 -24.88 -20.50 -3.37
C GLY A 102 -23.99 -20.84 -2.16
N VAL A 103 -22.73 -20.39 -2.12
CA VAL A 103 -21.86 -20.52 -0.94
C VAL A 103 -22.07 -19.32 -0.01
N PRO A 104 -22.42 -19.51 1.28
CA PRO A 104 -22.57 -18.38 2.18
C PRO A 104 -21.22 -17.87 2.68
N TYR A 105 -21.08 -16.55 2.75
CA TYR A 105 -19.95 -15.82 3.29
C TYR A 105 -20.39 -14.93 4.45
N SER A 106 -19.51 -14.78 5.43
CA SER A 106 -19.67 -13.82 6.52
C SER A 106 -18.93 -12.54 6.18
N ILE A 107 -19.65 -11.43 6.16
CA ILE A 107 -19.13 -10.08 5.93
C ILE A 107 -19.21 -9.34 7.26
N THR A 108 -18.06 -9.03 7.85
CA THR A 108 -17.99 -8.34 9.15
C THR A 108 -17.46 -6.92 8.94
N VAL A 109 -18.27 -5.92 9.27
CA VAL A 109 -17.82 -4.54 9.39
C VAL A 109 -17.40 -4.33 10.84
N TYR A 110 -16.19 -3.84 11.08
CA TYR A 110 -15.66 -3.65 12.43
C TYR A 110 -14.93 -2.31 12.57
N GLN A 111 -14.82 -1.83 13.79
CA GLN A 111 -14.12 -0.58 14.14
C GLN A 111 -13.11 -0.81 15.25
N THR A 112 -12.07 0.01 15.27
CA THR A 112 -11.07 -0.01 16.34
C THR A 112 -11.47 0.85 17.54
N SER A 113 -12.21 1.94 17.32
CA SER A 113 -12.61 2.85 18.41
C SER A 113 -13.77 3.79 18.04
N GLY A 114 -14.52 4.25 19.04
CA GLY A 114 -15.50 5.32 18.89
C GLY A 114 -16.88 4.85 18.42
N VAL A 115 -17.71 5.80 17.99
CA VAL A 115 -19.00 5.52 17.34
C VAL A 115 -18.87 5.86 15.86
N CYS A 116 -19.26 4.91 15.01
CA CYS A 116 -19.07 4.96 13.56
C CYS A 116 -20.38 4.58 12.86
N ASP A 117 -20.99 5.54 12.17
CA ASP A 117 -22.04 5.24 11.19
C ASP A 117 -21.38 4.73 9.91
N PHE A 118 -21.99 3.75 9.25
CA PHE A 118 -21.50 3.24 7.98
C PHE A 118 -22.63 2.93 7.00
N VAL A 119 -22.27 2.95 5.73
CA VAL A 119 -23.07 2.49 4.60
C VAL A 119 -22.27 1.41 3.90
N MET A 120 -22.87 0.25 3.69
CA MET A 120 -22.27 -0.87 2.97
C MET A 120 -23.07 -1.17 1.71
N GLU A 121 -22.40 -1.38 0.59
CA GLU A 121 -23.00 -1.80 -0.68
C GLU A 121 -22.26 -3.01 -1.24
N VAL A 122 -23.00 -3.90 -1.89
CA VAL A 122 -22.46 -5.10 -2.55
C VAL A 122 -22.80 -5.06 -4.03
N HIS A 123 -21.80 -5.16 -4.90
CA HIS A 123 -22.01 -5.20 -6.35
C HIS A 123 -21.41 -6.48 -6.93
N LEU A 124 -22.07 -7.08 -7.91
CA LEU A 124 -21.43 -8.03 -8.79
C LEU A 124 -20.63 -7.23 -9.81
N PHE A 125 -19.33 -7.48 -9.89
CA PHE A 125 -18.50 -6.90 -10.93
C PHE A 125 -18.78 -7.64 -12.24
N GLU A 126 -19.64 -7.04 -13.08
CA GLU A 126 -19.89 -7.54 -14.42
C GLU A 126 -18.84 -6.96 -15.37
N GLU A 127 -17.93 -7.82 -15.83
CA GLU A 127 -16.86 -7.53 -16.81
C GLU A 127 -17.38 -6.92 -18.14
N ASN A 128 -18.71 -6.84 -18.32
CA ASN A 128 -19.39 -6.34 -19.52
C ASN A 128 -20.30 -5.13 -19.29
N SER A 129 -20.24 -4.45 -18.15
CA SER A 129 -21.05 -3.24 -17.96
C SER A 129 -20.46 -2.07 -18.76
N GLU A 130 -21.03 -1.84 -19.95
CA GLU A 130 -20.81 -0.61 -20.75
C GLU A 130 -21.21 0.68 -20.00
N ASP A 131 -21.76 0.57 -18.79
CA ASP A 131 -22.41 1.64 -18.02
C ASP A 131 -21.63 2.12 -16.79
N VAL A 132 -20.41 1.63 -16.52
CA VAL A 132 -19.53 2.33 -15.56
C VAL A 132 -18.79 3.43 -16.31
N GLU A 133 -19.45 4.59 -16.45
CA GLU A 133 -18.79 5.85 -16.81
C GLU A 133 -17.81 6.23 -15.69
N TYR A 134 -16.65 5.57 -15.64
CA TYR A 134 -15.47 6.17 -15.05
C TYR A 134 -15.20 7.42 -15.86
N ALA A 135 -15.26 8.60 -15.23
CA ALA A 135 -15.14 9.91 -15.86
C ALA A 135 -13.75 10.21 -16.50
N ASN A 136 -12.99 9.19 -16.88
CA ASN A 136 -11.81 9.25 -17.71
C ASN A 136 -12.01 8.27 -18.89
N ASP A 137 -12.52 8.78 -20.01
CA ASP A 137 -12.77 8.05 -21.28
C ASP A 137 -11.53 7.38 -21.92
N ASN A 138 -10.40 7.31 -21.22
CA ASN A 138 -9.11 6.89 -21.77
C ASN A 138 -8.58 5.55 -21.22
N TYR A 139 -9.17 4.97 -20.16
CA TYR A 139 -8.66 3.72 -19.60
C TYR A 139 -9.30 2.48 -20.24
N ASP A 140 -8.49 1.55 -20.72
CA ASP A 140 -8.95 0.23 -21.14
C ASP A 140 -9.48 -0.54 -19.91
N ILE A 141 -10.68 -1.12 -20.02
CA ILE A 141 -11.36 -1.83 -18.93
C ILE A 141 -10.50 -2.93 -18.32
N SER A 142 -9.63 -3.55 -19.12
CA SER A 142 -8.72 -4.60 -18.65
C SER A 142 -7.67 -4.10 -17.65
N TYR A 143 -7.30 -2.82 -17.71
CA TYR A 143 -6.40 -2.20 -16.73
C TYR A 143 -7.11 -1.83 -15.42
N LEU A 144 -8.43 -1.59 -15.46
CA LEU A 144 -9.22 -1.26 -14.26
C LEU A 144 -9.20 -2.40 -13.24
N ASP A 145 -9.21 -3.65 -13.69
CA ASP A 145 -9.08 -4.82 -12.81
C ASP A 145 -7.74 -4.81 -12.07
N LYS A 146 -6.64 -4.49 -12.77
CA LYS A 146 -5.32 -4.39 -12.13
C LYS A 146 -5.23 -3.24 -11.17
N MET A 147 -5.75 -2.07 -11.54
CA MET A 147 -5.81 -0.92 -10.64
C MET A 147 -6.63 -1.25 -9.38
N SER A 148 -7.74 -1.97 -9.54
CA SER A 148 -8.59 -2.41 -8.43
C SER A 148 -7.85 -3.40 -7.52
N VAL A 149 -7.16 -4.38 -8.09
CA VAL A 149 -6.31 -5.33 -7.34
C VAL A 149 -5.16 -4.63 -6.61
N LEU A 150 -4.53 -3.61 -7.22
CA LEU A 150 -3.45 -2.84 -6.60
C LEU A 150 -3.97 -1.91 -5.50
N ALA A 151 -5.06 -1.18 -5.76
CA ALA A 151 -5.75 -0.38 -4.76
C ALA A 151 -6.25 -1.24 -3.60
N PHE A 152 -6.62 -2.47 -3.89
CA PHE A 152 -7.01 -3.48 -2.91
C PHE A 152 -5.80 -3.95 -2.07
N ALA A 153 -4.69 -4.34 -2.72
CA ALA A 153 -3.50 -4.87 -2.05
C ALA A 153 -2.74 -3.82 -1.22
N TYR A 154 -2.70 -2.57 -1.71
CA TYR A 154 -1.88 -1.51 -1.13
C TYR A 154 -2.70 -0.39 -0.46
N GLY A 155 -4.01 -0.35 -0.68
CA GLY A 155 -4.88 0.78 -0.33
C GLY A 155 -5.07 1.76 -1.51
N SER A 156 -6.15 2.54 -1.48
CA SER A 156 -6.35 3.66 -2.41
C SER A 156 -6.06 4.97 -1.68
N SER A 157 -5.07 5.74 -2.14
CA SER A 157 -4.89 7.10 -1.68
C SER A 157 -5.93 7.98 -2.37
N SER A 158 -7.15 8.02 -1.84
CA SER A 158 -8.22 8.90 -2.34
C SER A 158 -7.96 10.37 -1.97
N ASN A 159 -6.80 10.92 -2.33
CA ASN A 159 -6.42 12.32 -2.12
C ASN A 159 -6.36 13.08 -3.45
N SER A 160 -7.50 13.20 -4.13
CA SER A 160 -7.73 14.29 -5.10
C SER A 160 -8.23 15.57 -4.43
N LEU A 161 -8.33 15.60 -3.10
CA LEU A 161 -8.59 16.80 -2.31
C LEU A 161 -7.33 17.17 -1.53
N ILE A 162 -6.55 18.06 -2.16
CA ILE A 162 -5.72 19.12 -1.59
C ILE A 162 -5.88 19.25 -0.06
N ILE A 163 -5.20 18.41 0.70
CA ILE A 163 -4.80 18.67 2.08
C ILE A 163 -3.32 18.31 2.12
N GLU A 164 -2.47 19.33 2.14
CA GLU A 164 -1.00 19.29 2.05
C GLU A 164 -0.29 18.47 3.17
N GLU A 165 -1.01 17.74 4.03
CA GLU A 165 -0.45 17.25 5.30
C GLU A 165 -0.78 15.80 5.67
N CYS A 166 -1.46 15.03 4.82
CA CYS A 166 -1.71 13.60 5.08
C CYS A 166 -1.04 12.72 4.02
N TYR A 167 0.27 12.55 4.15
CA TYR A 167 1.07 11.56 3.43
C TYR A 167 0.74 10.16 3.98
N THR A 168 -0.20 9.45 3.36
CA THR A 168 -0.34 8.02 3.64
C THR A 168 0.62 7.27 2.72
N ASP A 169 1.75 6.80 3.27
CA ASP A 169 2.87 6.15 2.55
C ASP A 169 2.49 4.82 1.87
N LYS A 170 1.27 4.32 2.12
CA LYS A 170 0.73 3.08 1.58
C LYS A 170 -0.46 3.37 0.69
N GLY A 171 -0.40 2.86 -0.53
CA GLY A 171 -1.50 2.97 -1.48
C GLY A 171 -1.04 3.12 -2.92
N LEU A 172 -2.02 3.05 -3.82
CA LEU A 172 -1.89 3.42 -5.22
C LEU A 172 -1.81 4.95 -5.36
N ASN A 173 -0.59 5.47 -5.46
CA ASN A 173 -0.28 6.91 -5.42
C ASN A 173 -0.37 7.58 -6.81
N TYR A 174 -0.05 6.83 -7.86
CA TYR A 174 -0.09 7.32 -9.24
C TYR A 174 -0.51 6.20 -10.16
N THR A 175 -1.37 6.53 -11.11
CA THR A 175 -1.70 5.68 -12.25
C THR A 175 -1.86 6.53 -13.49
N ASP A 176 -1.26 6.10 -14.59
CA ASP A 176 -1.46 6.72 -15.89
C ASP A 176 -1.28 5.71 -17.02
N LEU A 177 -1.91 6.01 -18.15
CA LEU A 177 -1.68 5.31 -19.41
C LEU A 177 -0.62 6.04 -20.20
N ILE A 178 0.50 5.37 -20.43
CA ILE A 178 1.69 5.94 -21.03
C ILE A 178 2.03 5.15 -22.28
N ASP A 179 2.20 5.84 -23.40
CA ASP A 179 2.81 5.30 -24.61
C ASP A 179 4.33 5.39 -24.46
N PHE A 180 4.96 4.30 -23.99
CA PHE A 180 6.39 4.32 -23.65
C PHE A 180 7.28 4.44 -24.88
N ASP A 181 6.93 3.79 -25.98
CA ASP A 181 7.72 3.77 -27.21
C ASP A 181 7.14 4.64 -28.35
N ASN A 182 6.10 5.43 -28.04
CA ASN A 182 5.41 6.33 -28.97
C ASN A 182 4.90 5.59 -30.22
N ASN A 183 4.41 4.36 -30.02
CA ASN A 183 3.91 3.50 -31.09
C ASN A 183 2.38 3.52 -31.20
N GLY A 184 1.68 4.22 -30.30
CA GLY A 184 0.23 4.30 -30.17
C GLY A 184 -0.38 3.24 -29.24
N THR A 185 0.44 2.42 -28.57
CA THR A 185 0.02 1.44 -27.57
C THR A 185 0.30 2.02 -26.20
N ASN A 186 -0.71 2.06 -25.33
CA ASN A 186 -0.55 2.56 -23.98
C ASN A 186 -0.33 1.39 -23.00
N GLU A 187 0.66 1.56 -22.14
CA GLU A 187 0.88 0.74 -20.96
C GLU A 187 0.41 1.45 -19.70
N LEU A 188 -0.05 0.69 -18.72
CA LEU A 188 -0.41 1.22 -17.41
C LEU A 188 0.84 1.32 -16.54
N LEU A 189 1.24 2.55 -16.21
CA LEU A 189 2.20 2.81 -15.15
C LEU A 189 1.44 2.96 -13.82
N CYS A 190 1.83 2.21 -12.81
CA CYS A 190 1.36 2.39 -11.44
C CYS A 190 2.55 2.68 -10.51
N VAL A 191 2.39 3.62 -9.58
CA VAL A 191 3.29 3.79 -8.45
C VAL A 191 2.52 3.52 -7.17
N CYS A 192 2.89 2.48 -6.44
CA CYS A 192 2.20 2.08 -5.21
C CYS A 192 3.14 1.47 -4.18
N ASP A 193 2.98 1.84 -2.90
CA ASP A 193 3.76 1.29 -1.77
C ASP A 193 5.27 1.24 -2.02
N GLY A 194 5.81 2.34 -2.55
CA GLY A 194 7.22 2.44 -2.86
C GLY A 194 7.68 1.65 -4.10
N ARG A 195 6.77 1.14 -4.93
CA ARG A 195 7.08 0.37 -6.14
C ARG A 195 6.63 1.11 -7.40
N ALA A 196 7.37 0.93 -8.48
CA ALA A 196 6.95 1.28 -9.83
C ALA A 196 6.63 0.00 -10.60
N LEU A 197 5.41 -0.05 -11.15
CA LEU A 197 4.87 -1.18 -11.88
C LEU A 197 4.51 -0.73 -13.29
N ILE A 198 4.87 -1.53 -14.30
CA ILE A 198 4.41 -1.32 -15.68
C ILE A 198 3.62 -2.55 -16.11
N TYR A 199 2.39 -2.34 -16.57
CA TYR A 199 1.54 -3.37 -17.13
C TYR A 199 1.28 -3.12 -18.61
N SER A 200 1.30 -4.18 -19.39
CA SER A 200 0.92 -4.15 -20.81
C SER A 200 -0.18 -5.15 -21.08
N GLN A 201 -1.03 -4.85 -22.05
CA GLN A 201 -2.10 -5.73 -22.50
C GLN A 201 -1.71 -6.44 -23.80
N THR A 202 -1.62 -7.77 -23.77
CA THR A 202 -1.35 -8.59 -24.95
C THR A 202 -2.47 -9.61 -25.14
N ASN A 203 -3.15 -9.56 -26.29
CA ASN A 203 -4.28 -10.44 -26.61
C ASN A 203 -5.39 -10.44 -25.54
N GLY A 204 -5.69 -9.28 -24.96
CA GLY A 204 -6.70 -9.11 -23.91
C GLY A 204 -6.22 -9.47 -22.50
N ASN A 205 -5.02 -10.04 -22.33
CA ASN A 205 -4.45 -10.33 -21.02
C ASN A 205 -3.53 -9.19 -20.58
N VAL A 206 -3.74 -8.70 -19.35
CA VAL A 206 -2.84 -7.72 -18.74
C VAL A 206 -1.73 -8.42 -17.95
N GLU A 207 -0.49 -8.15 -18.35
CA GLU A 207 0.71 -8.75 -17.77
C GLU A 207 1.60 -7.66 -17.15
N CYS A 208 2.21 -7.98 -16.00
CA CYS A 208 3.19 -7.10 -15.36
C CYS A 208 4.54 -7.26 -16.07
N LEU A 209 5.00 -6.21 -16.75
CA LEU A 209 6.29 -6.18 -17.44
C LEU A 209 7.43 -5.73 -16.54
N LEU A 210 7.15 -4.77 -15.64
CA LEU A 210 8.11 -4.24 -14.68
C LEU A 210 7.50 -4.23 -13.29
N ASP A 211 8.25 -4.69 -12.30
CA ASP A 211 7.92 -4.55 -10.90
C ASP A 211 9.19 -4.29 -10.10
N VAL A 212 9.45 -3.02 -9.79
CA VAL A 212 10.68 -2.57 -9.14
C VAL A 212 10.36 -1.74 -7.91
N LYS A 213 11.08 -2.02 -6.82
CA LYS A 213 10.99 -1.25 -5.60
C LYS A 213 11.89 -0.01 -5.73
N ALA A 214 11.33 1.16 -5.47
CA ALA A 214 12.10 2.36 -5.22
C ALA A 214 12.66 2.32 -3.79
N GLU A 215 13.92 2.68 -3.64
CA GLU A 215 14.60 2.77 -2.35
C GLU A 215 15.30 4.14 -2.22
N GLY A 216 16.31 4.23 -1.35
CA GLY A 216 16.97 5.48 -1.01
C GLY A 216 17.42 6.29 -2.22
N SER A 217 17.16 7.60 -2.19
CA SER A 217 17.69 8.55 -3.17
C SER A 217 18.92 9.22 -2.58
N TYR A 218 19.96 9.46 -3.37
CA TYR A 218 21.09 10.27 -2.90
C TYR A 218 20.65 11.70 -2.61
N GLY A 219 21.25 12.30 -1.59
CA GLY A 219 21.07 13.73 -1.31
C GLY A 219 19.80 14.11 -0.56
N VAL A 220 19.03 13.14 -0.06
CA VAL A 220 17.84 13.40 0.76
C VAL A 220 18.08 13.03 2.22
N THR A 221 17.64 13.89 3.12
CA THR A 221 17.71 13.67 4.57
C THR A 221 16.60 12.77 5.10
N TYR A 222 15.62 12.45 4.24
CA TYR A 222 14.45 11.64 4.55
C TYR A 222 14.37 10.46 3.58
N VAL A 223 13.62 9.42 3.95
CA VAL A 223 13.38 8.23 3.10
C VAL A 223 12.40 8.60 1.98
N GLN A 224 12.84 9.45 1.07
CA GLN A 224 12.08 9.83 -0.12
C GLN A 224 12.42 8.87 -1.23
N ASN A 225 11.42 8.07 -1.60
CA ASN A 225 11.52 7.27 -2.79
C ASN A 225 10.94 8.09 -3.95
N ARG A 226 11.65 8.13 -5.07
CA ARG A 226 11.26 8.98 -6.21
C ARG A 226 11.19 8.15 -7.48
N VAL A 227 10.12 8.37 -8.22
CA VAL A 227 9.96 7.92 -9.61
C VAL A 227 9.89 9.18 -10.46
N TYR A 228 10.84 9.32 -11.37
CA TYR A 228 10.89 10.42 -12.33
C TYR A 228 10.30 9.94 -13.65
N ILE A 229 9.56 10.78 -14.36
CA ILE A 229 9.12 10.49 -15.73
C ILE A 229 9.73 11.52 -16.66
N ALA A 230 10.43 11.06 -17.70
CA ALA A 230 11.11 11.92 -18.66
C ALA A 230 10.84 11.47 -20.09
N GLN A 231 10.89 12.42 -21.03
CA GLN A 231 10.86 12.15 -22.46
C GLN A 231 12.29 12.22 -23.00
N VAL A 232 12.81 11.12 -23.53
CA VAL A 232 14.18 11.02 -24.05
C VAL A 232 14.13 10.35 -25.41
N ASP A 233 14.64 11.04 -26.44
CA ASP A 233 14.69 10.57 -27.82
C ASP A 233 13.34 10.06 -28.36
N GLY A 234 12.25 10.71 -27.94
CA GLY A 234 10.89 10.38 -28.36
C GLY A 234 10.26 9.18 -27.66
N LYS A 235 10.88 8.69 -26.58
CA LYS A 235 10.35 7.65 -25.70
C LYS A 235 10.10 8.20 -24.30
N THR A 236 9.12 7.62 -23.61
CA THR A 236 8.93 7.83 -22.18
C THR A 236 9.88 6.93 -21.39
N TRP A 237 10.57 7.49 -20.42
CA TRP A 237 11.41 6.78 -19.46
C TRP A 237 10.90 7.03 -18.05
N ILE A 238 10.98 6.00 -17.20
CA ILE A 238 10.85 6.17 -15.76
C ILE A 238 12.18 5.91 -15.06
N SER A 239 12.56 6.75 -14.12
CA SER A 239 13.80 6.56 -13.33
C SER A 239 13.47 6.24 -11.88
N VAL A 240 14.01 5.14 -11.38
CA VAL A 240 13.73 4.60 -10.04
C VAL A 240 15.02 4.53 -9.22
N ASN A 241 15.01 5.14 -8.03
CA ASN A 241 16.11 5.11 -7.08
C ASN A 241 16.27 3.74 -6.39
N HIS A 242 17.50 3.35 -6.09
CA HIS A 242 17.83 2.15 -5.30
C HIS A 242 19.17 2.27 -4.54
N SER A 243 19.49 3.46 -4.02
CA SER A 243 20.73 3.68 -3.25
C SER A 243 20.63 2.96 -1.91
N ASN A 244 21.62 2.11 -1.60
CA ASN A 244 21.67 1.41 -0.31
C ASN A 244 22.13 2.36 0.81
N ASP A 245 23.01 3.29 0.47
CA ASP A 245 23.48 4.36 1.35
C ASP A 245 23.34 5.71 0.63
N ALA A 246 22.17 6.33 0.80
CA ALA A 246 21.81 7.63 0.24
C ALA A 246 22.76 8.80 0.63
N TRP A 247 23.72 8.58 1.55
CA TRP A 247 24.73 9.57 1.91
C TRP A 247 26.05 9.38 1.16
N LEU A 248 26.32 8.18 0.65
CA LEU A 248 27.58 7.81 0.01
C LEU A 248 27.44 7.50 -1.48
N GLU A 249 26.27 7.05 -1.94
CA GLU A 249 26.05 6.64 -3.32
C GLU A 249 24.72 7.14 -3.89
N ASP A 250 24.73 7.47 -5.19
CA ASP A 250 23.57 7.70 -6.04
C ASP A 250 23.44 6.52 -6.99
N SER A 251 22.48 5.65 -6.69
CA SER A 251 22.18 4.44 -7.46
C SER A 251 20.74 4.48 -7.93
N TRP A 252 20.54 4.36 -9.24
CA TRP A 252 19.21 4.38 -9.85
C TRP A 252 19.21 3.73 -11.23
N THR A 253 18.04 3.32 -11.69
CA THR A 253 17.86 2.73 -13.03
C THR A 253 16.77 3.48 -13.77
N ALA A 254 17.05 3.85 -15.02
CA ALA A 254 16.04 4.32 -15.97
C ALA A 254 15.47 3.12 -16.72
N TYR A 255 14.14 3.04 -16.84
CA TYR A 255 13.41 2.01 -17.56
C TYR A 255 12.57 2.62 -18.67
N THR A 256 12.47 1.95 -19.80
CA THR A 256 11.50 2.24 -20.88
C THR A 256 10.97 0.93 -21.46
N LEU A 257 10.06 1.03 -22.40
CA LEU A 257 9.65 -0.11 -23.22
C LEU A 257 10.08 0.11 -24.67
N THR A 258 10.39 -0.98 -25.35
CA THR A 258 10.60 -1.01 -26.80
C THR A 258 9.92 -2.24 -27.36
N ASN A 259 8.81 -2.06 -28.08
CA ASN A 259 8.00 -3.17 -28.61
C ASN A 259 7.57 -4.16 -27.49
N GLY A 260 7.12 -3.64 -26.35
CA GLY A 260 6.69 -4.44 -25.20
C GLY A 260 7.81 -5.14 -24.42
N VAL A 261 9.08 -4.85 -24.73
CA VAL A 261 10.23 -5.35 -23.95
C VAL A 261 10.76 -4.23 -23.07
N VAL A 262 10.94 -4.51 -21.78
CA VAL A 262 11.59 -3.58 -20.85
C VAL A 262 13.06 -3.42 -21.22
N GLU A 263 13.47 -2.18 -21.44
CA GLU A 263 14.86 -1.77 -21.57
C GLU A 263 15.25 -0.95 -20.33
N SER A 264 16.51 -1.04 -19.92
CA SER A 264 17.00 -0.34 -18.74
C SER A 264 18.41 0.20 -18.93
N ILE A 265 18.72 1.29 -18.23
CA ILE A 265 20.06 1.86 -18.11
C ILE A 265 20.35 2.06 -16.61
N GLU A 266 21.44 1.48 -16.12
CA GLU A 266 21.85 1.58 -14.72
C GLU A 266 22.82 2.74 -14.52
N PHE A 267 22.56 3.53 -13.49
CA PHE A 267 23.38 4.67 -13.10
C PHE A 267 23.90 4.44 -11.69
N TYR A 268 25.20 4.64 -11.53
CA TYR A 268 25.83 4.58 -10.23
C TYR A 268 26.85 5.70 -10.10
N ALA A 269 26.84 6.39 -8.98
CA ALA A 269 27.88 7.33 -8.59
C ALA A 269 28.17 7.19 -7.11
N LYS A 270 29.44 7.40 -6.74
CA LYS A 270 29.89 7.31 -5.36
C LYS A 270 30.64 8.58 -4.95
N ARG A 271 30.54 8.95 -3.68
CA ARG A 271 31.34 9.98 -3.00
C ARG A 271 32.59 9.37 -2.36
N ASN A 272 33.65 10.16 -2.23
CA ASN A 272 34.80 9.78 -1.41
C ASN A 272 34.43 9.68 0.07
N GLU A 273 34.62 8.52 0.68
CA GLU A 273 34.37 8.31 2.13
C GLU A 273 35.19 9.24 3.03
N ALA A 274 36.30 9.80 2.53
CA ALA A 274 37.14 10.74 3.26
C ALA A 274 36.54 12.15 3.38
N ASP A 275 35.62 12.52 2.50
CA ASP A 275 34.90 13.79 2.59
C ASP A 275 33.69 13.56 3.50
N THR A 276 33.74 13.96 4.77
CA THR A 276 32.68 13.67 5.75
C THR A 276 31.88 14.88 6.21
N GLU A 277 32.26 16.10 5.83
CA GLU A 277 31.70 17.33 6.41
C GLU A 277 30.52 17.96 5.64
N ASP A 278 30.31 17.59 4.38
CA ASP A 278 29.27 18.21 3.53
C ASP A 278 27.99 17.36 3.39
N PHE A 279 26.85 18.04 3.26
CA PHE A 279 25.58 17.45 2.83
C PHE A 279 25.76 16.72 1.50
N PRO A 280 25.14 15.55 1.29
CA PRO A 280 25.25 14.82 0.04
C PRO A 280 24.63 15.64 -1.10
N THR A 281 25.48 16.29 -1.89
CA THR A 281 25.08 16.96 -3.12
C THR A 281 25.76 16.27 -4.28
N THR A 282 25.19 16.38 -5.48
CA THR A 282 25.81 15.83 -6.69
C THR A 282 27.23 16.34 -6.93
N ASP A 283 27.62 17.45 -6.31
CA ASP A 283 28.98 17.97 -6.33
C ASP A 283 29.99 17.16 -5.50
N ASN A 284 29.52 16.39 -4.52
CA ASN A 284 30.35 15.52 -3.68
C ASN A 284 30.58 14.13 -4.30
N LEU A 285 29.88 13.79 -5.38
CA LEU A 285 30.12 12.57 -6.15
C LEU A 285 31.42 12.72 -6.95
N ASN A 286 32.23 11.68 -7.00
CA ASN A 286 33.56 11.72 -7.61
C ASN A 286 33.91 10.48 -8.46
N GLU A 287 33.17 9.39 -8.33
CA GLU A 287 33.30 8.21 -9.20
C GLU A 287 31.93 7.93 -9.84
N PHE A 288 31.90 7.66 -11.15
CA PHE A 288 30.67 7.60 -11.94
C PHE A 288 30.68 6.42 -12.92
N TRP A 289 29.53 5.78 -13.08
CA TRP A 289 29.31 4.65 -13.97
C TRP A 289 27.92 4.69 -14.62
N ILE A 290 27.86 4.26 -15.87
CA ILE A 290 26.63 3.99 -16.63
C ILE A 290 26.74 2.58 -17.20
N ASP A 291 25.77 1.71 -16.91
CA ASP A 291 25.77 0.28 -17.27
C ASP A 291 27.08 -0.44 -16.88
N GLY A 292 27.61 -0.10 -15.70
CA GLY A 292 28.87 -0.64 -15.17
C GLY A 292 30.14 -0.13 -15.88
N VAL A 293 30.01 0.75 -16.86
CA VAL A 293 31.14 1.39 -17.54
C VAL A 293 31.47 2.70 -16.84
N SER A 294 32.75 2.89 -16.46
CA SER A 294 33.19 4.14 -15.84
C SER A 294 33.14 5.28 -16.86
N VAL A 295 32.52 6.38 -16.45
CA VAL A 295 32.36 7.61 -17.23
C VAL A 295 32.91 8.79 -16.43
N ASP A 296 33.06 9.96 -17.08
CA ASP A 296 33.39 11.18 -16.34
C ASP A 296 32.14 11.86 -15.74
N LYS A 297 32.37 12.86 -14.88
CA LYS A 297 31.30 13.60 -14.21
C LYS A 297 30.38 14.32 -15.19
N GLU A 298 30.91 14.84 -16.30
CA GLU A 298 30.15 15.61 -17.28
C GLU A 298 29.17 14.69 -18.02
N GLU A 299 29.63 13.51 -18.43
CA GLU A 299 28.80 12.47 -19.06
C GLU A 299 27.71 11.96 -18.12
N TYR A 300 28.03 11.65 -16.86
CA TYR A 300 27.04 11.22 -15.88
C TYR A 300 25.97 12.29 -15.62
N LEU A 301 26.37 13.55 -15.40
CA LEU A 301 25.43 14.63 -15.12
C LEU A 301 24.56 14.97 -16.33
N ALA A 302 25.10 14.89 -17.56
CA ALA A 302 24.30 15.05 -18.76
C ALA A 302 23.21 13.97 -18.88
N ALA A 303 23.54 12.71 -18.57
CA ALA A 303 22.56 11.63 -18.56
C ALA A 303 21.56 11.77 -17.39
N TYR A 304 22.04 12.13 -16.20
CA TYR A 304 21.20 12.44 -15.05
C TYR A 304 20.15 13.50 -15.41
N ASP A 305 20.58 14.61 -16.02
CA ASP A 305 19.67 15.70 -16.40
C ASP A 305 18.64 15.22 -17.42
N MET A 306 19.07 14.43 -18.39
CA MET A 306 18.20 13.87 -19.43
C MET A 306 17.11 12.94 -18.89
N TYR A 307 17.44 12.05 -17.95
CA TYR A 307 16.51 11.04 -17.44
C TYR A 307 15.76 11.44 -16.15
N ARG A 308 16.19 12.50 -15.44
CA ARG A 308 15.58 12.92 -14.16
C ARG A 308 15.02 14.33 -14.13
N GLN A 309 15.44 15.26 -15.00
CA GLN A 309 14.90 16.63 -15.00
C GLN A 309 13.66 16.80 -15.89
N GLY A 310 12.90 15.72 -16.14
CA GLY A 310 11.63 15.80 -16.86
C GLY A 310 10.60 16.68 -16.14
N ASP A 311 9.62 17.19 -16.90
CA ASP A 311 8.58 18.10 -16.41
C ASP A 311 7.68 17.50 -15.31
N ASN A 312 7.71 16.17 -15.12
CA ASN A 312 6.89 15.45 -14.15
C ASN A 312 7.74 14.64 -13.17
N VAL A 313 7.78 15.08 -11.91
CA VAL A 313 8.42 14.36 -10.79
C VAL A 313 7.35 13.94 -9.80
N PHE A 314 7.26 12.64 -9.53
CA PHE A 314 6.33 12.10 -8.53
C PHE A 314 7.09 11.80 -7.24
N TRP A 315 6.58 12.38 -6.17
CA TRP A 315 7.11 12.25 -4.82
C TRP A 315 6.24 11.28 -4.07
N PHE A 316 6.85 10.29 -3.44
CA PHE A 316 6.20 9.50 -2.43
C PHE A 316 7.17 9.32 -1.28
N ASP A 317 6.76 9.77 -0.11
CA ASP A 317 7.51 9.45 1.09
C ASP A 317 7.32 7.95 1.32
N ALA A 318 8.44 7.22 1.40
CA ALA A 318 8.41 5.86 1.87
C ALA A 318 8.81 5.93 3.33
N TYR A 319 7.93 6.47 4.15
CA TYR A 319 8.10 6.33 5.57
C TYR A 319 7.91 4.84 5.89
N ASP A 320 9.04 4.12 5.98
CA ASP A 320 9.08 2.86 6.69
C ASP A 320 8.98 3.15 8.19
N VAL A 321 7.83 3.71 8.61
CA VAL A 321 7.49 3.93 10.01
C VAL A 321 7.64 2.61 10.77
N SER A 322 7.50 1.48 10.09
CA SER A 322 7.68 0.17 10.68
C SER A 322 9.10 -0.02 11.22
N LYS A 323 10.17 0.42 10.54
CA LYS A 323 11.53 0.14 11.01
C LYS A 323 11.94 1.02 12.20
N GLU A 324 11.69 2.33 12.15
CA GLU A 324 11.99 3.21 13.29
C GLU A 324 11.07 2.93 14.50
N ILE A 325 9.79 2.61 14.28
CA ILE A 325 8.91 2.19 15.38
C ILE A 325 9.31 0.81 15.89
N THR A 326 9.67 -0.14 15.04
CA THR A 326 10.12 -1.49 15.48
C THR A 326 11.43 -1.40 16.24
N ASP A 327 12.39 -0.60 15.77
CA ASP A 327 13.65 -0.38 16.48
C ASP A 327 13.44 0.38 17.79
N SER A 328 12.54 1.37 17.83
CA SER A 328 12.18 2.11 19.05
C SER A 328 11.38 1.26 20.05
N ILE A 329 10.46 0.42 19.58
CA ILE A 329 9.72 -0.56 20.40
C ILE A 329 10.70 -1.61 20.92
N GLN A 330 11.57 -2.18 20.08
CA GLN A 330 12.56 -3.16 20.50
C GLN A 330 13.51 -2.58 21.55
N LYS A 331 13.99 -1.35 21.35
CA LYS A 331 14.83 -0.63 22.32
C LYS A 331 14.10 -0.34 23.64
N THR A 332 12.78 -0.16 23.59
CA THR A 332 11.93 0.01 24.79
C THR A 332 11.71 -1.32 25.51
N ILE A 333 11.49 -2.41 24.77
CA ILE A 333 11.38 -3.79 25.30
C ILE A 333 12.70 -4.20 25.98
N ASP A 334 13.83 -3.97 25.31
CA ASP A 334 15.15 -4.30 25.84
C ASP A 334 15.42 -3.55 27.16
N LYS A 335 15.03 -2.27 27.23
CA LYS A 335 15.14 -1.45 28.45
C LYS A 335 14.25 -1.97 29.59
N ILE A 336 13.05 -2.48 29.31
CA ILE A 336 12.13 -3.03 30.31
C ILE A 336 12.65 -4.37 30.88
N TRP A 337 13.41 -5.14 30.09
CA TRP A 337 13.97 -6.41 30.56
C TRP A 337 15.31 -6.30 31.27
N ASP A 338 16.04 -5.20 31.10
CA ASP A 338 17.31 -4.92 31.79
C ASP A 338 17.15 -4.23 33.17
N GLU A 339 15.94 -3.77 33.53
CA GLU A 339 15.56 -3.23 34.86
C GLU A 339 14.87 -4.29 35.73
#